data_AF-A0AA96WLK9-F1
#
_entry.id   AF-A0AA96WLK9-F1
#
_cell.length_a   1.000
_cell.length_b   1.000
_cell.length_c   1.000
_cell.angle_alpha   90.00
_cell.angle_beta   90.00
_cell.angle_gamma   90.00
#
_symmetry.space_group_name_H-M   'P 1'
#
loop_
_entity.id
_entity.type
_entity.pdbx_description
1 polymer ?
#
loop_
_entity_poly.entity_id
_entity_poly.type
_entity_poly.pdbx_seq_one_letter_code
_entity_poly.pdbx_strand_id
1 'polypeptide(L)'
;MTGKGKAVEIVPRGSSKTPDFRINGVPTELKTLTSAGPNTLKNAIQKAAQQGEQILVDARNVPISAENARLQILRAQGNIGGLEGRVTVLTTEETVTF
;
A
#
# COMPACT_ATOMS: atom_id res chain seq x y z
N MET A 1 -25.88 7.90 0.88
CA MET A 1 -24.56 7.65 0.26
C MET A 1 -23.54 8.49 1.02
N THR A 2 -22.80 7.91 1.97
CA THR A 2 -21.84 8.68 2.79
C THR A 2 -20.45 8.11 2.56
N GLY A 3 -19.86 8.44 1.41
CA GLY A 3 -18.44 8.21 1.19
C GLY A 3 -17.67 9.22 2.02
N LYS A 4 -17.13 8.81 3.18
CA LYS A 4 -16.13 9.62 3.90
C LYS A 4 -14.84 9.61 3.06
N GLY A 5 -14.71 10.58 2.15
CA GLY A 5 -13.50 10.74 1.35
C GLY A 5 -12.30 10.97 2.26
N LYS A 6 -11.22 10.19 2.07
CA LYS A 6 -9.94 10.44 2.75
C LYS A 6 -9.32 11.71 2.17
N ALA A 7 -8.80 12.60 3.03
CA ALA A 7 -8.09 13.79 2.58
C ALA A 7 -6.67 13.37 2.13
N VAL A 8 -6.33 13.65 0.87
CA VAL A 8 -5.04 13.33 0.28
C VAL A 8 -4.29 14.64 0.02
N GLU A 9 -3.15 14.82 0.68
CA GLU A 9 -2.23 15.93 0.43
C GLU A 9 -0.98 15.39 -0.29
N ILE A 10 -0.65 15.99 -1.43
CA ILE A 10 0.59 15.71 -2.17
C ILE A 10 1.71 16.51 -1.51
N VAL A 11 2.76 15.84 -1.05
CA VAL A 11 3.90 16.53 -0.43
C VAL A 11 4.88 16.96 -1.55
N PRO A 12 5.24 18.25 -1.66
CA PRO A 12 6.24 18.70 -2.62
C PRO A 12 7.59 18.03 -2.37
N ARG A 13 8.25 17.55 -3.43
CA ARG A 13 9.56 16.88 -3.33
C ARG A 13 10.67 17.89 -3.06
N GLY A 14 11.43 17.69 -1.98
CA GLY A 14 12.67 18.41 -1.65
C GLY A 14 13.93 17.55 -1.83
N SER A 15 15.09 18.06 -1.39
CA SER A 15 16.40 17.36 -1.47
C SER A 15 16.60 16.25 -0.41
N SER A 16 15.62 16.04 0.48
CA SER A 16 15.59 14.99 1.51
C SER A 16 14.53 13.93 1.20
N LYS A 17 14.70 12.69 1.71
CA LYS A 17 13.67 11.62 1.60
C LYS A 17 12.34 12.14 2.15
N THR A 18 11.38 12.36 1.26
CA THR A 18 10.06 12.90 1.59
C THR A 18 9.03 11.84 1.19
N PRO A 19 8.07 11.48 2.07
CA PRO A 19 7.01 10.54 1.73
C PRO A 19 6.18 11.05 0.54
N ASP A 20 5.68 10.14 -0.31
CA ASP A 20 4.95 10.50 -1.54
C ASP A 20 3.63 11.25 -1.25
N PHE A 21 2.93 10.90 -0.16
CA PHE A 21 1.65 11.52 0.22
C PHE A 21 1.50 11.65 1.74
N ARG A 22 0.57 12.51 2.17
CA ARG A 22 -0.07 12.42 3.48
C ARG A 22 -1.54 12.06 3.29
N ILE A 23 -1.97 10.94 3.86
CA ILE A 23 -3.39 10.56 3.92
C ILE A 23 -3.88 10.84 5.33
N ASN A 24 -4.82 11.78 5.48
CA ASN A 24 -5.27 12.28 6.79
C ASN A 24 -4.10 12.72 7.70
N GLY A 25 -3.07 13.36 7.13
CA GLY A 25 -1.89 13.81 7.87
C GLY A 25 -0.80 12.75 8.10
N VAL A 26 -1.06 11.47 7.78
CA VAL A 26 -0.09 10.38 8.00
C VAL A 26 0.78 10.15 6.76
N PRO A 27 2.13 10.18 6.88
CA PRO A 27 3.04 9.81 5.81
C PRO A 27 2.69 8.47 5.18
N THR A 28 2.39 8.50 3.88
CA THR A 28 1.99 7.32 3.12
C THR A 28 2.91 7.13 1.92
N GLU A 29 3.51 5.95 1.82
CA GLU A 29 4.26 5.50 0.65
C GLU A 29 3.29 4.92 -0.39
N LEU A 30 3.33 5.39 -1.63
CA LEU A 30 2.55 4.84 -2.72
C LEU A 30 3.41 3.89 -3.56
N LYS A 31 2.89 2.67 -3.79
CA LYS A 31 3.43 1.75 -4.80
C LYS A 31 2.38 1.42 -5.83
N THR A 32 2.73 1.52 -7.10
CA THR A 32 1.89 1.04 -8.21
C THR A 32 2.47 -0.27 -8.72
N LEU A 33 1.66 -1.32 -8.77
CA LEU A 33 2.10 -2.60 -9.34
C LEU A 33 2.02 -2.55 -10.88
N THR A 34 3.03 -3.13 -11.51
CA THR A 34 3.11 -3.29 -12.97
C THR A 34 3.01 -4.75 -13.42
N SER A 35 3.04 -5.71 -12.49
CA SER A 35 2.81 -7.13 -12.74
C SER A 35 2.12 -7.82 -11.54
N ALA A 36 1.47 -8.97 -11.77
CA ALA A 36 0.75 -9.75 -10.75
C ALA A 36 1.44 -11.10 -10.46
N GLY A 37 2.74 -11.07 -10.12
CA GLY A 37 3.47 -12.27 -9.72
C GLY A 37 3.10 -12.75 -8.31
N PRO A 38 3.42 -14.02 -7.96
CA PRO A 38 3.08 -14.64 -6.68
C PRO A 38 3.80 -14.02 -5.46
N ASN A 39 4.77 -13.13 -5.69
CA ASN A 39 5.50 -12.42 -4.66
C ASN A 39 5.55 -10.90 -4.90
N THR A 40 4.92 -10.39 -5.96
CA THR A 40 5.10 -9.00 -6.39
C THR A 40 4.58 -8.02 -5.35
N LEU A 41 3.35 -8.23 -4.85
CA LEU A 41 2.76 -7.37 -3.82
C LEU A 41 3.54 -7.49 -2.50
N LYS A 42 3.86 -8.72 -2.07
CA LYS A 42 4.65 -8.97 -0.86
C LYS A 42 5.97 -8.19 -0.87
N ASN A 43 6.73 -8.30 -1.98
CA ASN A 43 8.02 -7.63 -2.11
C ASN A 43 7.86 -6.10 -2.15
N ALA A 44 6.79 -5.58 -2.76
CA ALA A 44 6.49 -4.14 -2.76
C ALA A 44 6.21 -3.62 -1.35
N ILE A 45 5.39 -4.33 -0.57
CA ILE A 45 5.09 -4.00 0.84
C ILE A 45 6.36 -4.02 1.68
N GLN A 46 7.18 -5.07 1.57
CA GLN A 46 8.41 -5.19 2.36
C GLN A 46 9.39 -4.04 2.09
N LYS A 47 9.49 -3.60 0.83
CA LYS A 47 10.32 -2.43 0.48
C LYS A 47 9.72 -1.12 0.99
N ALA A 48 8.41 -0.93 0.87
CA ALA A 48 7.72 0.27 1.34
C ALA A 48 7.78 0.41 2.87
N ALA A 49 7.67 -0.70 3.60
CA ALA A 49 7.72 -0.73 5.06
C ALA A 49 9.05 -0.25 5.66
N GLN A 50 10.13 -0.21 4.87
CA GLN A 50 11.43 0.35 5.28
C GLN A 50 11.44 1.88 5.28
N GLN A 51 10.47 2.53 4.63
CA GLN A 51 10.50 3.97 4.37
C GLN A 51 9.30 4.72 4.94
N GLY A 52 8.12 4.08 5.01
CA GLY A 52 6.86 4.76 5.33
C GLY A 52 6.12 4.20 6.55
N GLU A 53 5.37 5.07 7.22
CA GLU A 53 4.43 4.70 8.28
C GLU A 53 3.22 3.98 7.69
N GLN A 54 2.54 4.56 6.69
CA GLN A 54 1.45 3.92 5.94
C GLN A 54 1.91 3.50 4.55
N ILE A 55 1.30 2.43 4.03
CA ILE A 55 1.60 1.84 2.74
C ILE A 55 0.29 1.76 1.95
N LEU A 56 0.24 2.47 0.83
CA LEU A 56 -0.82 2.33 -0.16
C LEU A 56 -0.26 1.64 -1.40
N VAL A 57 -0.86 0.53 -1.80
CA VAL A 57 -0.52 -0.15 -3.05
C VAL A 57 -1.68 -0.03 -4.03
N ASP A 58 -1.45 0.63 -5.16
CA ASP A 58 -2.38 0.61 -6.29
C ASP A 58 -2.07 -0.59 -7.19
N ALA A 59 -2.92 -1.61 -7.12
CA ALA A 59 -2.83 -2.82 -7.91
C ALA A 59 -3.96 -2.94 -8.95
N ARG A 60 -4.74 -1.87 -9.17
CA ARG A 60 -5.88 -1.89 -10.12
C ARG A 60 -5.46 -2.09 -11.58
N ASN A 61 -4.18 -1.87 -11.89
CA ASN A 61 -3.62 -2.06 -13.24
C ASN A 61 -3.15 -3.49 -13.51
N VAL A 62 -3.26 -4.41 -12.55
CA VAL A 62 -2.78 -5.80 -12.68
C VAL A 62 -3.84 -6.80 -12.21
N PRO A 63 -3.89 -8.02 -12.77
CA PRO A 63 -4.89 -9.02 -12.39
C PRO A 63 -4.50 -9.71 -11.07
N ILE A 64 -4.66 -9.02 -9.95
CA ILE A 64 -4.52 -9.60 -8.61
C ILE A 64 -5.88 -9.59 -7.90
N SER A 65 -6.33 -10.78 -7.50
CA SER A 65 -7.56 -10.90 -6.69
C SER A 65 -7.31 -10.39 -5.28
N ALA A 66 -8.38 -9.98 -4.60
CA ALA A 66 -8.31 -9.55 -3.21
C ALA A 66 -7.81 -10.67 -2.29
N GLU A 67 -8.15 -11.93 -2.57
CA GLU A 67 -7.65 -13.09 -1.82
C GLU A 67 -6.14 -13.28 -1.99
N ASN A 68 -5.64 -13.24 -3.22
CA ASN A 68 -4.18 -13.33 -3.45
C ASN A 68 -3.46 -12.14 -2.82
N ALA A 69 -4.08 -10.95 -2.81
CA ALA A 69 -3.54 -9.80 -2.11
C ALA A 69 -3.45 -10.06 -0.59
N ARG A 70 -4.50 -10.56 0.06
CA ARG A 70 -4.51 -10.94 1.48
C ARG A 70 -3.42 -11.95 1.81
N LEU A 71 -3.28 -13.02 1.01
CA LEU A 71 -2.24 -14.03 1.19
C LEU A 71 -0.83 -13.43 1.10
N GLN A 72 -0.58 -12.55 0.14
CA GLN A 72 0.73 -11.90 0.01
C GLN A 72 1.00 -10.89 1.14
N ILE A 73 -0.02 -10.20 1.65
CA ILE A 73 0.11 -9.33 2.83
C ILE A 73 0.44 -10.15 4.07
N LEU A 74 -0.25 -11.27 4.31
CA LEU A 74 0.03 -12.17 5.43
C LEU A 74 1.46 -12.72 5.39
N ARG A 75 1.96 -13.06 4.21
CA ARG A 75 3.37 -13.47 4.01
C ARG A 75 4.34 -12.32 4.27
N ALA A 76 3.99 -11.08 3.92
CA ALA A 76 4.80 -9.92 4.26
C ALA A 76 4.83 -9.72 5.78
N GLN A 77 3.67 -9.79 6.44
CA GLN A 77 3.54 -9.69 7.90
C GLN A 77 4.37 -10.76 8.62
N GLY A 78 4.30 -12.01 8.17
CA GLY A 78 5.11 -13.10 8.76
C GLY A 78 6.61 -12.88 8.62
N ASN A 79 7.06 -12.11 7.63
CA ASN A 79 8.48 -11.85 7.39
C ASN A 79 9.03 -10.64 8.14
N ILE A 80 8.25 -9.56 8.26
CA ILE A 80 8.75 -8.27 8.80
C ILE A 80 7.96 -7.75 10.00
N GLY A 81 6.78 -8.31 10.28
CA GLY A 81 5.90 -7.87 11.36
C GLY A 81 5.36 -6.44 11.18
N GLY A 82 4.52 -6.03 12.13
CA GLY A 82 4.10 -4.65 12.32
C GLY A 82 3.44 -4.01 11.10
N LEU A 83 2.71 -4.75 10.26
CA LEU A 83 1.95 -4.23 9.11
C LEU A 83 0.48 -3.99 9.39
N GLU A 84 -0.04 -4.47 10.52
CA GLU A 84 -1.44 -4.32 10.90
C GLU A 84 -1.83 -2.83 11.02
N GLY A 85 -2.92 -2.45 10.36
CA GLY A 85 -3.39 -1.07 10.23
C GLY A 85 -2.57 -0.19 9.27
N ARG A 86 -1.49 -0.72 8.67
CA ARG A 86 -0.57 0.06 7.82
C ARG A 86 -0.73 -0.16 6.34
N VAL A 87 -1.33 -1.27 5.92
CA VAL A 87 -1.34 -1.65 4.50
C VAL A 87 -2.75 -1.49 3.94
N THR A 88 -2.87 -0.68 2.89
CA THR A 88 -4.07 -0.61 2.04
C THR A 88 -3.68 -0.99 0.62
N VAL A 89 -4.40 -1.94 0.03
CA VAL A 89 -4.22 -2.36 -1.36
C VAL A 89 -5.51 -2.12 -2.13
N LEU A 90 -5.42 -1.33 -3.20
CA LEU A 90 -6.52 -1.12 -4.14
C LEU A 90 -6.43 -2.21 -5.21
N THR A 91 -7.36 -3.16 -5.23
CA THR A 91 -7.49 -4.12 -6.33
C THR A 91 -8.65 -3.71 -7.24
N THR A 92 -8.82 -4.41 -8.36
CA THR A 92 -9.99 -4.22 -9.25
C THR A 92 -11.30 -4.72 -8.62
N GLU A 93 -11.21 -5.62 -7.64
CA GLU A 93 -12.36 -6.24 -6.97
C GLU A 93 -12.81 -5.42 -5.76
N GLU A 94 -11.88 -5.12 -4.85
CA GLU A 94 -12.16 -4.43 -3.60
C GLU A 94 -10.89 -3.78 -3.03
N THR A 95 -11.06 -2.91 -2.03
CA THR A 95 -9.94 -2.41 -1.24
C THR A 95 -9.65 -3.38 -0.10
N VAL A 96 -8.42 -3.88 -0.05
CA VAL A 96 -7.94 -4.75 1.04
C VAL A 96 -7.18 -3.88 2.04
N THR A 97 -7.66 -3.81 3.27
CA THR A 97 -6.94 -3.22 4.39
C THR A 97 -6.43 -4.32 5.31
N PHE A 98 -5.22 -4.16 5.81
CA PHE A 98 -4.58 -5.06 6.76
C PHE A 98 -4.00 -4.25 7.91
#